data_AF-A0A8C6R9D5-F1
#
_entry.id   AF-A0A8C6R9D5-F1
#
_cell.length_a   1.000
_cell.length_b   1.000
_cell.length_c   1.000
_cell.angle_alpha   90.00
_cell.angle_beta   90.00
_cell.angle_gamma   90.00
#
_symmetry.space_group_name_H-M   'P 1'
#
loop_
_entity.id
_entity.type
_entity.pdbx_description
1 polymer ?
#
loop_
_entity_poly.entity_id
_entity_poly.type
_entity_poly.pdbx_seq_one_letter_code
_entity_poly.pdbx_strand_id
1 'polypeptide(L)'
;MADVEVMFPKKHKKKKDRKSLQEEDVAEIQQAEEFLIKPESKVAQLDTSQWPLLLKNFDKLNVRTTHYTPLPCGSNPLKREIGDYIRTGFINLDKPSNPSSHEVVAWIRRILRVEKTGHSGTLDPKVTGCLIVCIERATRLVKSQQSAGKEYVGIVRLHNAIEGGTQLSRALETLTGALFQRPPLIAAVKRQLRVRTIYESKMIEYDPERRLGIFWDHMVTMHDVLDAQWLYDNHKDESYLRRVVYPLEKLLTSHKRLV
;
A
#
# COMPACT_ATOMS: atom_id res chain seq x y z
N MET A 1 -12.21 7.39 -74.02
CA MET A 1 -13.11 8.44 -73.51
C MET A 1 -13.01 8.39 -71.99
N ALA A 2 -12.57 9.49 -71.41
CA ALA A 2 -12.38 9.65 -69.97
C ALA A 2 -13.71 10.05 -69.33
N ASP A 3 -14.03 9.49 -68.16
CA ASP A 3 -15.04 9.98 -67.22
C ASP A 3 -14.55 9.57 -65.81
N VAL A 4 -13.67 10.37 -65.20
CA VAL A 4 -13.95 11.39 -64.17
C VAL A 4 -14.46 10.76 -62.86
N GLU A 5 -13.51 10.51 -61.95
CA GLU A 5 -13.77 10.25 -60.52
C GLU A 5 -14.43 11.47 -59.87
N VAL A 6 -15.67 11.30 -59.40
CA VAL A 6 -16.34 12.30 -58.56
C VAL A 6 -15.97 12.00 -57.09
N MET A 7 -14.93 12.68 -56.60
CA MET A 7 -14.60 12.72 -55.17
C MET A 7 -15.64 13.56 -54.40
N PHE A 8 -16.42 12.91 -53.53
CA PHE A 8 -17.25 13.61 -52.55
C PHE A 8 -16.40 14.03 -51.32
N PRO A 9 -16.57 15.25 -50.78
CA PRO A 9 -15.71 15.77 -49.72
C PRO A 9 -15.97 15.05 -48.39
N LYS A 10 -14.89 14.55 -47.75
CA LYS A 10 -14.92 14.02 -46.38
C LYS A 10 -15.28 15.15 -45.41
N LYS A 11 -16.48 15.11 -44.83
CA LYS A 11 -16.83 15.95 -43.68
C LYS A 11 -15.99 15.53 -42.47
N HIS A 12 -15.01 16.35 -42.10
CA HIS A 12 -14.36 16.28 -40.79
C HIS A 12 -15.40 16.53 -39.70
N LYS A 13 -15.79 15.48 -38.94
CA LYS A 13 -16.49 15.66 -37.67
C LYS A 13 -15.52 16.28 -36.66
N LYS A 14 -15.73 17.56 -36.33
CA LYS A 14 -15.14 18.20 -35.15
C LYS A 14 -15.50 17.34 -33.91
N LYS A 15 -14.49 16.99 -33.12
CA LYS A 15 -14.68 16.47 -31.75
C LYS A 15 -15.50 17.51 -30.98
N LYS A 16 -16.73 17.16 -30.62
CA LYS A 16 -17.56 17.95 -29.71
C LYS A 16 -17.12 17.58 -28.30
N ASP A 17 -16.67 18.58 -27.53
CA ASP A 17 -16.32 18.43 -26.13
C ASP A 17 -17.46 17.77 -25.36
N ARG A 18 -17.10 16.80 -24.52
CA ARG A 18 -18.00 16.09 -23.61
C ARG A 18 -18.50 17.09 -22.56
N LYS A 19 -19.63 17.74 -22.82
CA LYS A 19 -20.37 18.45 -21.77
C LYS A 19 -20.88 17.42 -20.77
N SER A 20 -20.70 17.73 -19.49
CA SER A 20 -21.28 17.00 -18.36
C SER A 20 -22.79 16.84 -18.57
N LEU A 21 -23.27 15.60 -18.47
CA LEU A 21 -24.68 15.23 -18.53
C LEU A 21 -25.44 15.91 -17.39
N GLN A 22 -26.02 17.07 -17.68
CA GLN A 22 -27.08 17.67 -16.88
C GLN A 22 -28.35 17.53 -17.72
N GLU A 23 -29.23 16.64 -17.27
CA GLU A 23 -30.64 16.50 -17.66
C GLU A 23 -30.96 16.78 -19.15
N GLU A 24 -30.55 15.86 -20.04
CA GLU A 24 -31.13 15.81 -21.39
C GLU A 24 -32.52 15.14 -21.31
N ASP A 25 -33.51 15.71 -22.00
CA ASP A 25 -34.89 15.23 -22.04
C ASP A 25 -34.92 13.80 -22.63
N VAL A 26 -35.51 12.85 -21.90
CA VAL A 26 -35.46 11.41 -22.22
C VAL A 26 -35.98 11.14 -23.63
N ALA A 27 -36.90 11.96 -24.12
CA ALA A 27 -37.44 11.90 -25.48
C ALA A 27 -36.40 12.22 -26.57
N GLU A 28 -35.49 13.18 -26.33
CA GLU A 28 -34.43 13.54 -27.28
C GLU A 28 -33.36 12.44 -27.37
N ILE A 29 -33.00 11.85 -26.23
CA ILE A 29 -32.05 10.73 -26.18
C ILE A 29 -32.64 9.50 -26.91
N GLN A 30 -33.94 9.24 -26.76
CA GLN A 30 -34.63 8.16 -27.45
C GLN A 30 -34.71 8.31 -28.97
N GLN A 31 -34.79 9.54 -29.48
CA GLN A 31 -34.76 9.79 -30.92
C GLN A 31 -33.34 9.83 -31.50
N ALA A 32 -32.34 10.26 -30.73
CA ALA A 32 -30.99 10.48 -31.22
C ALA A 32 -30.10 9.24 -31.16
N GLU A 33 -30.31 8.33 -30.19
CA GLU A 33 -29.46 7.17 -29.98
C GLU A 33 -30.11 5.84 -30.39
N GLU A 34 -29.36 5.03 -31.14
CA GLU A 34 -29.71 3.63 -31.36
C GLU A 34 -29.24 2.79 -30.17
N PHE A 35 -30.16 2.43 -29.28
CA PHE A 35 -29.90 1.54 -28.14
C PHE A 35 -29.81 0.06 -28.53
N LEU A 36 -29.11 -0.23 -29.63
CA LEU A 36 -28.87 -1.59 -30.08
C LEU A 36 -27.54 -2.11 -29.52
N ILE A 37 -27.60 -3.22 -28.79
CA ILE A 37 -26.41 -3.98 -28.42
C ILE A 37 -25.80 -4.51 -29.71
N LYS A 38 -24.64 -3.98 -30.10
CA LYS A 38 -23.95 -4.42 -31.31
C LYS A 38 -23.55 -5.89 -31.16
N PRO A 39 -23.79 -6.74 -32.18
CA PRO A 39 -23.35 -8.12 -32.14
C PRO A 39 -21.82 -8.16 -32.18
N GLU A 40 -21.21 -8.62 -31.08
CA GLU A 40 -19.78 -8.89 -31.00
C GLU A 40 -19.53 -10.40 -31.11
N SER A 41 -18.55 -10.79 -31.93
CA SER A 41 -18.17 -12.19 -32.13
C SER A 41 -17.40 -12.80 -30.95
N LYS A 42 -17.01 -11.97 -29.97
CA LYS A 42 -16.29 -12.37 -28.77
C LYS A 42 -17.17 -12.14 -27.55
N VAL A 43 -17.22 -13.12 -26.65
CA VAL A 43 -17.80 -12.92 -25.32
C VAL A 43 -17.01 -11.82 -24.62
N ALA A 44 -17.70 -10.80 -24.11
CA ALA A 44 -17.07 -9.69 -23.40
C ALA A 44 -16.19 -10.24 -22.25
N GLN A 45 -14.88 -10.02 -22.35
CA GLN A 45 -13.95 -10.35 -21.27
C GLN A 45 -14.04 -9.26 -20.21
N LEU A 46 -14.29 -9.67 -18.97
CA LEU A 46 -14.41 -8.75 -17.85
C LEU A 46 -13.02 -8.23 -17.48
N ASP A 47 -12.74 -6.95 -17.74
CA ASP A 47 -11.47 -6.33 -17.35
C ASP A 47 -11.44 -6.10 -15.83
N THR A 48 -10.66 -6.92 -15.13
CA THR A 48 -10.48 -6.80 -13.67
C THR A 48 -9.13 -6.17 -13.28
N SER A 49 -8.44 -5.50 -14.21
CA SER A 49 -7.13 -4.89 -13.96
C SER A 49 -7.16 -3.80 -12.88
N GLN A 50 -8.28 -3.08 -12.76
CA GLN A 50 -8.51 -2.01 -11.78
C GLN A 50 -9.17 -2.49 -10.49
N TRP A 51 -9.46 -3.79 -10.36
CA TRP A 51 -10.09 -4.31 -9.15
C TRP A 51 -9.14 -4.22 -7.95
N PRO A 52 -9.65 -3.94 -6.74
CA PRO A 52 -8.80 -3.67 -5.59
C PRO A 52 -8.22 -4.95 -4.98
N LEU A 53 -7.05 -4.79 -4.35
CA LEU A 53 -6.44 -5.80 -3.46
C LEU A 53 -6.29 -7.18 -4.14
N LEU A 54 -6.77 -8.24 -3.48
CA LEU A 54 -6.68 -9.62 -3.93
C LEU A 54 -7.56 -9.94 -5.13
N LEU A 55 -8.45 -9.03 -5.54
CA LEU A 55 -9.31 -9.20 -6.71
C LEU A 55 -8.72 -8.59 -7.99
N LYS A 56 -7.57 -7.91 -7.90
CA LYS A 56 -6.88 -7.34 -9.05
C LYS A 56 -6.47 -8.42 -10.05
N ASN A 57 -6.76 -8.28 -11.34
CA ASN A 57 -6.46 -9.30 -12.36
C ASN A 57 -7.04 -10.69 -11.98
N PHE A 58 -8.27 -10.74 -11.52
CA PHE A 58 -9.00 -11.98 -11.27
C PHE A 58 -9.23 -12.77 -12.58
N ASP A 59 -9.45 -12.08 -13.70
CA ASP A 59 -9.61 -12.68 -15.04
C ASP A 59 -8.41 -13.54 -15.48
N LYS A 60 -7.22 -13.27 -14.93
CA LYS A 60 -5.99 -14.01 -15.23
C LYS A 60 -5.83 -15.31 -14.44
N LEU A 61 -6.78 -15.65 -13.55
CA LEU A 61 -6.74 -16.90 -12.80
C LEU A 61 -7.24 -18.07 -13.67
N ASN A 62 -6.59 -19.22 -13.54
CA ASN A 62 -7.06 -20.44 -14.19
C ASN A 62 -8.38 -20.88 -13.56
N VAL A 63 -9.41 -21.06 -14.37
CA VAL A 63 -10.74 -21.47 -13.91
C VAL A 63 -10.80 -22.99 -13.81
N ARG A 64 -11.05 -23.50 -12.60
CA ARG A 64 -11.32 -24.93 -12.38
C ARG A 64 -12.80 -25.27 -12.53
N THR A 65 -13.67 -24.45 -11.94
CA THR A 65 -15.13 -24.61 -11.96
C THR A 65 -15.77 -23.24 -12.11
N THR A 66 -16.76 -23.10 -12.99
CA THR A 66 -17.48 -21.85 -13.23
C THR A 66 -18.73 -21.68 -12.36
N HIS A 67 -19.21 -22.77 -11.76
CA HIS A 67 -20.47 -22.81 -11.03
C HIS A 67 -20.24 -23.02 -9.53
N TYR A 68 -20.82 -22.14 -8.71
CA TYR A 68 -20.94 -22.29 -7.26
C TYR A 68 -22.16 -21.50 -6.78
N THR A 69 -22.71 -21.87 -5.63
CA THR A 69 -23.81 -21.13 -5.02
C THR A 69 -23.23 -20.05 -4.10
N PRO A 70 -23.43 -18.75 -4.39
CA PRO A 70 -22.92 -17.70 -3.52
C PRO A 70 -23.68 -17.71 -2.19
N LEU A 71 -22.94 -17.77 -1.09
CA LEU A 71 -23.50 -17.62 0.24
C LEU A 71 -23.58 -16.12 0.60
N PRO A 72 -24.65 -15.66 1.27
CA PRO A 72 -24.82 -14.25 1.63
C PRO A 72 -23.95 -13.79 2.82
N CYS A 73 -22.93 -14.57 3.20
CA CYS A 73 -22.08 -14.30 4.35
C CYS A 73 -20.76 -13.63 3.96
N GLY A 74 -20.25 -12.77 4.85
CA GLY A 74 -19.00 -12.04 4.65
C GLY A 74 -19.18 -10.73 3.87
N SER A 75 -18.06 -10.04 3.65
CA SER A 75 -18.03 -8.78 2.90
C SER A 75 -16.69 -8.62 2.20
N ASN A 76 -16.70 -7.91 1.06
CA ASN A 76 -15.50 -7.47 0.39
C ASN A 76 -14.67 -6.59 1.35
N PRO A 77 -13.33 -6.74 1.42
CA PRO A 77 -12.49 -5.98 2.34
C PRO A 77 -12.76 -4.47 2.39
N LEU A 78 -13.02 -3.82 1.25
CA LEU A 78 -13.27 -2.38 1.21
C LEU A 78 -14.70 -1.97 1.58
N LYS A 79 -15.65 -2.92 1.55
CA LYS A 79 -17.07 -2.71 1.86
C LYS A 79 -17.46 -3.24 3.25
N ARG A 80 -16.48 -3.52 4.12
CA ARG A 80 -16.76 -3.90 5.51
C ARG A 80 -17.34 -2.71 6.27
N GLU A 81 -18.26 -3.01 7.17
CA GLU A 81 -18.66 -2.11 8.25
C GLU A 81 -17.43 -1.60 9.00
N ILE A 82 -17.43 -0.34 9.47
CA ILE A 82 -16.23 0.30 9.99
C ILE A 82 -15.61 -0.45 11.17
N GLY A 83 -16.43 -0.99 12.07
CA GLY A 83 -15.95 -1.79 13.20
C GLY A 83 -15.16 -3.02 12.72
N ASP A 84 -15.72 -3.78 11.78
CA ASP A 84 -15.05 -4.97 11.23
C ASP A 84 -13.87 -4.61 10.34
N TYR A 85 -13.94 -3.48 9.64
CA TYR A 85 -12.84 -2.93 8.84
C TYR A 85 -11.62 -2.67 9.72
N ILE A 86 -11.80 -2.00 10.87
CA ILE A 86 -10.73 -1.71 11.83
C ILE A 86 -10.20 -3.01 12.45
N ARG A 87 -11.09 -3.90 12.91
CA ARG A 87 -10.72 -5.18 13.53
C ARG A 87 -9.97 -6.14 12.60
N THR A 88 -10.13 -5.96 11.29
CA THR A 88 -9.42 -6.71 10.24
C THR A 88 -8.38 -5.88 9.50
N GLY A 89 -7.96 -4.76 10.11
CA GLY A 89 -7.07 -3.80 9.49
C GLY A 89 -5.65 -3.77 10.07
N PHE A 90 -4.79 -3.01 9.41
CA PHE A 90 -3.49 -2.61 9.91
C PHE A 90 -3.21 -1.15 9.54
N ILE A 91 -2.24 -0.55 10.22
CA ILE A 91 -1.79 0.82 9.99
C ILE A 91 -0.33 0.77 9.55
N ASN A 92 -0.01 1.47 8.46
CA ASN A 92 1.38 1.72 8.06
C ASN A 92 1.88 2.97 8.79
N LEU A 93 2.34 2.81 10.03
CA LEU A 93 2.63 3.94 10.90
C LEU A 93 4.04 4.48 10.66
N ASP A 94 4.18 5.79 10.59
CA ASP A 94 5.45 6.48 10.81
C ASP A 94 5.68 6.63 12.32
N LYS A 95 6.48 5.72 12.86
CA LYS A 95 6.82 5.72 14.28
C LYS A 95 7.62 6.98 14.60
N PRO A 96 7.22 7.81 15.57
CA PRO A 96 8.02 8.94 15.99
C PRO A 96 9.30 8.49 16.71
N SER A 97 10.30 9.36 16.72
CA SER A 97 11.53 9.15 17.52
C SER A 97 11.22 9.34 19.00
N ASN A 98 11.93 8.58 19.84
CA ASN A 98 11.91 8.50 21.30
C ASN A 98 11.04 7.40 21.93
N PRO A 99 9.74 7.24 21.65
CA PRO A 99 8.98 6.17 22.29
C PRO A 99 9.41 4.81 21.73
N SER A 100 9.34 3.78 22.57
CA SER A 100 9.52 2.41 22.13
C SER A 100 8.36 1.98 21.22
N SER A 101 8.61 1.00 20.35
CA SER A 101 7.55 0.45 19.49
C SER A 101 6.36 -0.10 20.29
N HIS A 102 6.61 -0.63 21.49
CA HIS A 102 5.55 -1.16 22.36
C HIS A 102 4.66 -0.06 22.93
N GLU A 103 5.23 1.08 23.34
CA GLU A 103 4.46 2.23 23.82
C GLU A 103 3.58 2.81 22.72
N VAL A 104 4.14 2.98 21.51
CA VAL A 104 3.39 3.49 20.35
C VAL A 104 2.20 2.59 20.02
N VAL A 105 2.41 1.27 19.99
CA VAL A 105 1.34 0.30 19.72
C VAL A 105 0.28 0.27 20.83
N ALA A 106 0.69 0.51 22.09
CA ALA A 106 -0.24 0.63 23.22
C ALA A 106 -1.08 1.91 23.13
N TRP A 107 -0.50 3.03 22.68
CA TRP A 107 -1.25 4.26 22.42
C TRP A 107 -2.25 4.09 21.28
N ILE A 108 -1.88 3.44 20.18
CA ILE A 108 -2.81 3.14 19.08
C ILE A 108 -3.97 2.27 19.57
N ARG A 109 -3.67 1.24 20.39
CA ARG A 109 -4.71 0.40 21.01
C ARG A 109 -5.72 1.24 21.80
N ARG A 110 -5.21 2.20 22.58
CA ARG A 110 -6.03 3.09 23.41
C ARG A 110 -6.83 4.09 22.58
N ILE A 111 -6.24 4.67 21.55
CA ILE A 111 -6.90 5.62 20.63
C ILE A 111 -8.07 4.92 19.94
N LEU A 112 -7.82 3.78 19.30
CA LEU A 112 -8.85 3.05 18.53
C LEU A 112 -9.83 2.24 19.40
N ARG A 113 -9.59 2.17 20.72
CA ARG A 113 -10.41 1.41 21.69
C ARG A 113 -10.58 -0.08 21.30
N VAL A 114 -9.51 -0.67 20.78
CA VAL A 114 -9.47 -2.08 20.33
C VAL A 114 -8.85 -2.98 21.39
N GLU A 115 -9.17 -4.27 21.35
CA GLU A 115 -8.70 -5.20 22.39
C GLU A 115 -7.22 -5.56 22.24
N LYS A 116 -6.77 -5.74 20.99
CA LYS A 116 -5.46 -6.30 20.69
C LYS A 116 -4.80 -5.57 19.52
N THR A 117 -3.53 -5.24 19.69
CA THR A 117 -2.66 -4.72 18.64
C THR A 117 -1.32 -5.47 18.66
N GLY A 118 -0.61 -5.47 17.54
CA GLY A 118 0.73 -6.03 17.41
C GLY A 118 1.49 -5.38 16.27
N HIS A 119 2.80 -5.55 16.18
CA HIS A 119 3.62 -4.81 15.21
C HIS A 119 4.64 -5.67 14.46
N SER A 120 5.02 -5.24 13.25
CA SER A 120 5.90 -5.96 12.32
C SER A 120 7.38 -6.03 12.70
N GLY A 121 7.75 -5.67 13.92
CA GLY A 121 9.13 -5.66 14.40
C GLY A 121 9.42 -4.47 15.30
N THR A 122 10.34 -4.63 16.24
CA THR A 122 10.68 -3.58 17.19
C THR A 122 11.69 -2.64 16.53
N LEU A 123 11.26 -1.40 16.27
CA LEU A 123 12.17 -0.29 16.02
C LEU A 123 12.69 0.24 17.37
N ASP A 124 13.98 0.52 17.42
CA ASP A 124 14.61 1.14 18.59
C ASP A 124 13.99 2.51 18.87
N PRO A 125 14.05 3.01 20.13
CA PRO A 125 13.47 4.29 20.51
C PRO A 125 13.78 5.44 19.55
N LYS A 126 15.04 5.61 19.15
CA LYS A 126 15.50 6.70 18.27
C LYS A 126 15.23 6.48 16.77
N VAL A 127 14.73 5.30 16.38
CA VAL A 127 14.45 4.97 15.00
C VAL A 127 13.03 5.41 14.66
N THR A 128 12.90 6.17 13.58
CA THR A 128 11.62 6.55 12.97
C THR A 128 11.28 5.64 11.79
N GLY A 129 10.11 5.82 11.18
CA GLY A 129 9.75 5.13 9.95
C GLY A 129 8.77 3.98 10.15
N CYS A 130 8.74 3.07 9.18
CA CYS A 130 7.68 2.08 9.00
C CYS A 130 7.57 1.08 10.15
N LEU A 131 6.47 1.24 10.89
CA LEU A 131 5.98 0.28 11.87
C LEU A 131 4.58 -0.16 11.45
N ILE A 132 4.46 -1.36 10.85
CA ILE A 132 3.15 -1.91 10.53
C ILE A 132 2.50 -2.34 11.84
N VAL A 133 1.40 -1.69 12.20
CA VAL A 133 0.61 -2.00 13.39
C VAL A 133 -0.64 -2.76 12.98
N CYS A 134 -0.67 -4.05 13.25
CA CYS A 134 -1.82 -4.91 13.01
C CYS A 134 -2.83 -4.81 14.15
N ILE A 135 -4.11 -4.74 13.80
CA ILE A 135 -5.23 -4.62 14.73
C ILE A 135 -5.98 -5.96 14.81
N GLU A 136 -6.30 -6.40 16.02
CA GLU A 136 -7.10 -7.59 16.34
C GLU A 136 -6.84 -8.81 15.44
N ARG A 137 -7.74 -9.11 14.49
CA ARG A 137 -7.63 -10.31 13.63
C ARG A 137 -6.38 -10.27 12.76
N ALA A 138 -5.95 -9.07 12.35
CA ALA A 138 -4.72 -8.88 11.58
C ALA A 138 -3.46 -9.20 12.41
N THR A 139 -3.54 -9.28 13.74
CA THR A 139 -2.39 -9.64 14.60
C THR A 139 -1.83 -11.03 14.28
N ARG A 140 -2.62 -11.90 13.65
CA ARG A 140 -2.18 -13.21 13.14
C ARG A 140 -1.09 -13.10 12.07
N LEU A 141 -1.03 -11.98 11.34
CA LEU A 141 -0.02 -11.73 10.30
C LEU A 141 1.28 -11.14 10.87
N VAL A 142 1.33 -10.75 12.15
CA VAL A 142 2.51 -10.11 12.75
C VAL A 142 3.77 -10.96 12.57
N LYS A 143 3.67 -12.28 12.74
CA LYS A 143 4.80 -13.20 12.61
C LYS A 143 5.41 -13.18 11.19
N SER A 144 4.57 -13.14 10.16
CA SER A 144 5.07 -13.05 8.78
C SER A 144 5.67 -11.68 8.50
N GLN A 145 5.07 -10.60 9.01
CA GLN A 145 5.59 -9.24 8.85
C GLN A 145 6.91 -9.00 9.59
N GLN A 146 7.15 -9.69 10.71
CA GLN A 146 8.43 -9.65 11.45
C GLN A 146 9.57 -10.28 10.67
N SER A 147 9.27 -11.27 9.83
CA SER A 147 10.26 -12.00 9.03
C SER A 147 10.39 -11.45 7.61
N ALA A 148 9.51 -10.53 7.20
CA ALA A 148 9.58 -9.87 5.92
C ALA A 148 10.85 -9.00 5.82
N GLY A 149 11.38 -8.89 4.59
CA GLY A 149 12.49 -8.00 4.28
C GLY A 149 12.18 -6.56 4.68
N LYS A 150 13.22 -5.84 5.11
CA LYS A 150 13.11 -4.46 5.58
C LYS A 150 14.16 -3.62 4.89
N GLU A 151 13.77 -2.40 4.57
CA GLU A 151 14.63 -1.38 3.99
C GLU A 151 14.80 -0.24 4.99
N TYR A 152 16.00 0.33 5.02
CA TYR A 152 16.35 1.40 5.95
C TYR A 152 17.15 2.47 5.24
N VAL A 153 16.85 3.72 5.58
CA VAL A 153 17.74 4.85 5.34
C VAL A 153 18.48 5.15 6.63
N GLY A 154 19.81 5.13 6.59
CA GLY A 154 20.66 5.30 7.76
C GLY A 154 21.74 6.35 7.54
N ILE A 155 22.06 7.08 8.61
CA ILE A 155 23.18 8.03 8.63
C ILE A 155 24.30 7.42 9.46
N VAL A 156 25.46 7.22 8.84
CA VAL A 156 26.68 6.76 9.53
C VAL A 156 27.52 7.97 9.95
N ARG A 157 28.00 7.96 11.19
CA ARG A 157 28.96 8.96 11.71
C ARG A 157 30.31 8.29 11.90
N LEU A 158 31.29 8.70 11.10
CA LEU A 158 32.67 8.25 11.24
C LEU A 158 33.35 9.01 12.38
N HIS A 159 34.28 8.36 13.09
CA HIS A 159 35.01 9.00 14.18
C HIS A 159 36.10 9.96 13.68
N ASN A 160 36.68 9.68 12.50
CA ASN A 160 37.71 10.49 11.85
C ASN A 160 37.33 10.79 10.39
N ALA A 161 37.95 11.82 9.83
CA ALA A 161 37.83 12.12 8.41
C ALA A 161 38.48 11.03 7.55
N ILE A 162 37.90 10.79 6.38
CA ILE A 162 38.43 9.87 5.36
C ILE A 162 38.94 10.69 4.17
N GLU A 163 39.98 10.20 3.52
CA GLU A 163 40.68 10.92 2.43
C GLU A 163 39.85 10.97 1.13
N GLY A 164 38.82 10.12 0.99
CA GLY A 164 37.90 10.17 -0.15
C GLY A 164 36.61 9.37 0.05
N GLY A 165 35.49 9.88 -0.48
CA GLY A 165 34.17 9.25 -0.35
C GLY A 165 34.07 7.86 -0.99
N THR A 166 34.94 7.55 -1.96
CA THR A 166 35.03 6.22 -2.60
C THR A 166 35.46 5.12 -1.62
N GLN A 167 36.22 5.46 -0.59
CA GLN A 167 36.61 4.50 0.46
C GLN A 167 35.39 4.00 1.24
N LEU A 168 34.44 4.90 1.52
CA LEU A 168 33.20 4.55 2.20
C LEU A 168 32.30 3.69 1.31
N SER A 169 32.17 4.02 0.02
CA SER A 169 31.38 3.21 -0.93
C SER A 169 31.90 1.78 -1.02
N ARG A 170 33.23 1.59 -1.15
CA ARG A 170 33.86 0.27 -1.18
C ARG A 170 33.64 -0.50 0.14
N ALA A 171 33.71 0.19 1.28
CA ALA A 171 33.43 -0.44 2.58
C ALA A 171 31.96 -0.83 2.75
N LEU A 172 31.03 -0.09 2.14
CA LEU A 172 29.60 -0.47 2.14
C LEU A 172 29.34 -1.69 1.25
N GLU A 173 30.03 -1.81 0.11
CA GLU A 173 29.95 -2.98 -0.76
C GLU A 173 30.44 -4.26 -0.06
N THR A 174 31.51 -4.19 0.75
CA THR A 174 31.96 -5.37 1.52
C THR A 174 30.98 -5.79 2.62
N LEU A 175 30.05 -4.90 3.00
CA LEU A 175 28.96 -5.18 3.93
C LEU A 175 27.67 -5.63 3.20
N THR A 176 27.76 -6.07 1.95
CA THR A 176 26.64 -6.71 1.24
C THR A 176 26.77 -8.23 1.26
N GLY A 177 25.64 -8.94 1.18
CA GLY A 177 25.60 -10.40 1.26
C GLY A 177 25.47 -10.93 2.70
N ALA A 178 25.89 -12.18 2.91
CA ALA A 178 25.71 -12.89 4.17
C ALA A 178 26.78 -12.49 5.19
N LEU A 179 26.38 -11.74 6.22
CA LEU A 179 27.26 -11.20 7.25
C LEU A 179 27.04 -11.85 8.62
N PHE A 180 28.13 -12.00 9.37
CA PHE A 180 28.06 -12.32 10.78
C PHE A 180 27.68 -11.07 11.58
N GLN A 181 26.60 -11.18 12.34
CA GLN A 181 26.14 -10.15 13.25
C GLN A 181 25.96 -10.74 14.64
N ARG A 182 26.34 -9.98 15.66
CA ARG A 182 26.00 -10.27 17.05
C ARG A 182 25.06 -9.18 17.54
N PRO A 183 23.92 -9.51 18.15
CA PRO A 183 23.04 -8.51 18.74
C PRO A 183 23.80 -7.56 19.69
N PRO A 184 23.39 -6.28 19.76
CA PRO A 184 23.97 -5.32 20.69
C PRO A 184 23.67 -5.69 22.15
N LEU A 185 24.24 -4.93 23.10
CA LEU A 185 24.02 -5.15 24.54
C LEU A 185 22.55 -5.02 24.94
N ILE A 186 21.88 -4.01 24.38
CA ILE A 186 20.45 -3.77 24.59
C ILE A 186 19.72 -4.36 23.39
N ALA A 187 19.13 -5.54 23.55
CA ALA A 187 18.36 -6.21 22.50
C ALA A 187 17.26 -7.08 23.12
N ALA A 188 16.15 -7.24 22.40
CA ALA A 188 15.05 -8.13 22.80
C ALA A 188 15.33 -9.62 22.56
N VAL A 189 16.52 -9.97 22.05
CA VAL A 189 16.91 -11.32 21.63
C VAL A 189 18.22 -11.75 22.26
N LYS A 190 18.38 -13.06 22.48
CA LYS A 190 19.61 -13.63 23.04
C LYS A 190 20.84 -13.23 22.21
N ARG A 191 21.89 -12.77 22.89
CA ARG A 191 23.10 -12.26 22.28
C ARG A 191 24.04 -13.38 21.81
N GLN A 192 23.72 -13.99 20.67
CA GLN A 192 24.51 -15.03 20.00
C GLN A 192 24.91 -14.58 18.58
N LEU A 193 26.03 -15.11 18.08
CA LEU A 193 26.45 -14.85 16.70
C LEU A 193 25.44 -15.46 15.73
N ARG A 194 25.04 -14.71 14.71
CA ARG A 194 24.07 -15.16 13.70
C ARG A 194 24.40 -14.56 12.34
N VAL A 195 23.99 -15.26 11.29
CA VAL A 195 24.15 -14.77 9.93
C VAL A 195 22.91 -13.95 9.53
N ARG A 196 23.12 -12.79 8.90
CA ARG A 196 22.09 -11.94 8.32
C ARG A 196 22.55 -11.45 6.96
N THR A 197 21.61 -11.40 6.02
CA THR A 197 21.91 -10.98 4.65
C THR A 197 21.49 -9.54 4.44
N ILE A 198 22.40 -8.72 3.94
CA ILE A 198 22.08 -7.41 3.36
C ILE A 198 21.93 -7.62 1.86
N TYR A 199 20.71 -7.46 1.34
CA TYR A 199 20.40 -7.73 -0.07
C TYR A 199 21.01 -6.70 -1.01
N GLU A 200 20.85 -5.42 -0.66
CA GLU A 200 21.35 -4.29 -1.41
C GLU A 200 21.67 -3.15 -0.43
N SER A 201 22.71 -2.38 -0.71
CA SER A 201 23.00 -1.13 -0.03
C SER A 201 23.35 -0.10 -1.09
N LYS A 202 22.70 1.07 -1.04
CA LYS A 202 22.94 2.18 -1.96
C LYS A 202 23.27 3.43 -1.16
N MET A 203 24.38 4.09 -1.51
CA MET A 203 24.68 5.42 -0.99
C MET A 203 23.80 6.43 -1.76
N ILE A 204 22.92 7.12 -1.04
CA ILE A 204 21.91 7.99 -1.67
C ILE A 204 22.50 9.38 -1.94
N GLU A 205 23.03 10.07 -0.93
CA GLU A 205 23.60 11.42 -1.08
C GLU A 205 24.50 11.78 0.12
N TYR A 206 25.53 12.59 -0.11
CA TYR A 206 26.39 13.18 0.92
C TYR A 206 26.51 14.68 0.64
N ASP A 207 25.74 15.49 1.36
CA ASP A 207 25.82 16.95 1.31
C ASP A 207 26.61 17.46 2.54
N PRO A 208 27.78 18.12 2.34
CA PRO A 208 28.64 18.62 3.39
C PRO A 208 28.01 19.70 4.29
N GLU A 209 27.00 20.46 3.83
CA GLU A 209 26.51 21.63 4.57
C GLU A 209 25.11 21.47 5.18
N ARG A 210 24.17 20.77 4.55
CA ARG A 210 22.74 20.79 4.99
C ARG A 210 22.07 19.44 5.28
N ARG A 211 22.73 18.32 4.97
CA ARG A 211 22.47 16.96 5.53
C ARG A 211 21.02 16.41 5.49
N LEU A 212 20.20 16.61 4.46
CA LEU A 212 18.90 15.91 4.37
C LEU A 212 18.45 15.60 2.93
N GLY A 213 18.00 14.36 2.71
CA GLY A 213 17.23 13.91 1.55
C GLY A 213 15.93 13.22 2.02
N ILE A 214 14.84 13.42 1.28
CA ILE A 214 13.47 13.00 1.66
C ILE A 214 12.94 12.01 0.61
N PHE A 215 12.32 10.92 1.07
CA PHE A 215 11.56 9.98 0.23
C PHE A 215 10.07 10.01 0.58
N TRP A 216 9.22 9.68 -0.39
CA TRP A 216 7.77 9.67 -0.24
C TRP A 216 7.29 8.25 0.03
N ASP A 217 6.65 8.02 1.18
CA ASP A 217 5.98 6.76 1.50
C ASP A 217 4.55 7.04 2.00
N HIS A 218 3.64 6.11 1.73
CA HIS A 218 2.22 6.14 2.11
C HIS A 218 2.02 5.81 3.59
N MET A 219 2.72 6.54 4.46
CA MET A 219 2.70 6.36 5.90
C MET A 219 1.74 7.35 6.55
N VAL A 220 1.27 6.99 7.75
CA VAL A 220 0.43 7.86 8.57
C VAL A 220 1.07 8.05 9.94
N THR A 221 0.91 9.22 10.51
CA THR A 221 1.45 9.57 11.81
C THR A 221 0.48 9.22 12.93
N MET A 222 0.96 9.25 14.18
CA MET A 222 0.10 9.10 15.36
C MET A 222 -0.99 10.19 15.43
N HIS A 223 -0.70 11.39 14.94
CA HIS A 223 -1.67 12.50 14.90
C HIS A 223 -2.81 12.16 13.95
N ASP A 224 -2.51 11.64 12.76
CA ASP A 224 -3.53 11.24 11.79
C ASP A 224 -4.46 10.15 12.34
N VAL A 225 -3.92 9.20 13.11
CA VAL A 225 -4.72 8.15 13.76
C VAL A 225 -5.64 8.75 14.83
N LEU A 226 -5.14 9.70 15.62
CA LEU A 226 -5.92 10.38 16.65
C LEU A 226 -7.03 11.23 16.03
N ASP A 227 -6.69 12.01 15.01
CA ASP A 227 -7.62 12.91 14.31
C ASP A 227 -8.69 12.11 13.56
N ALA A 228 -8.32 10.99 12.93
CA ALA A 228 -9.28 10.10 12.29
C ALA A 228 -10.28 9.52 13.30
N GLN A 229 -9.81 9.09 14.47
CA GLN A 229 -10.70 8.60 15.53
C GLN A 229 -11.59 9.71 16.08
N TRP A 230 -11.05 10.91 16.29
CA TRP A 230 -11.80 12.06 16.76
C TRP A 230 -12.89 12.46 15.76
N LEU A 231 -12.57 12.48 14.46
CA LEU A 231 -13.53 12.80 13.40
C LEU A 231 -14.70 11.81 13.40
N TYR A 232 -14.42 10.51 13.53
CA TYR A 232 -15.46 9.49 13.62
C TYR A 232 -16.30 9.62 14.91
N ASP A 233 -15.67 9.89 16.04
CA ASP A 233 -16.39 10.03 17.31
C ASP A 233 -17.37 11.19 17.28
N ASN A 234 -16.96 12.35 16.76
CA ASN A 234 -17.73 13.60 16.77
C ASN A 234 -18.68 13.77 15.59
N HIS A 235 -18.26 13.35 14.38
CA HIS A 235 -18.99 13.60 13.14
C HIS A 235 -19.53 12.32 12.49
N LYS A 236 -19.18 11.14 13.00
CA LYS A 236 -19.50 9.83 12.39
C LYS A 236 -19.00 9.69 10.95
N ASP A 237 -18.02 10.51 10.57
CA ASP A 237 -17.36 10.39 9.28
C ASP A 237 -16.25 9.33 9.35
N GLU A 238 -16.42 8.28 8.55
CA GLU A 238 -15.50 7.14 8.47
C GLU A 238 -14.37 7.34 7.47
N SER A 239 -14.45 8.35 6.61
CA SER A 239 -13.56 8.54 5.47
C SER A 239 -12.08 8.59 5.88
N TYR A 240 -11.79 9.27 7.00
CA TYR A 240 -10.43 9.40 7.49
C TYR A 240 -9.91 8.10 8.11
N LEU A 241 -10.74 7.39 8.89
CA LEU A 241 -10.36 6.07 9.42
C LEU A 241 -10.10 5.06 8.29
N ARG A 242 -10.91 5.09 7.22
CA ARG A 242 -10.73 4.24 6.02
C ARG A 242 -9.50 4.62 5.19
N ARG A 243 -8.95 5.82 5.37
CA ARG A 243 -7.69 6.26 4.77
C ARG A 243 -6.48 5.83 5.61
N VAL A 244 -6.60 5.88 6.94
CA VAL A 244 -5.52 5.57 7.88
C VAL A 244 -5.34 4.06 8.06
N VAL A 245 -6.44 3.32 8.12
CA VAL A 245 -6.44 1.86 8.29
C VAL A 245 -6.54 1.20 6.93
N TYR A 246 -5.64 0.24 6.67
CA TYR A 246 -5.69 -0.61 5.49
C TYR A 246 -6.24 -2.00 5.84
N PRO A 247 -6.99 -2.65 4.94
CA PRO A 247 -7.44 -4.02 5.15
C PRO A 247 -6.25 -4.99 5.11
N LEU A 248 -6.23 -6.00 5.98
CA LEU A 248 -5.14 -6.99 6.09
C LEU A 248 -4.77 -7.66 4.76
N GLU A 249 -5.73 -7.75 3.82
CA GLU A 249 -5.54 -8.30 2.49
C GLU A 249 -4.47 -7.55 1.68
N LYS A 250 -4.24 -6.27 1.97
CA LYS A 250 -3.17 -5.48 1.32
C LYS A 250 -1.78 -6.05 1.61
N LEU A 251 -1.58 -6.73 2.76
CA LEU A 251 -0.31 -7.40 3.08
C LEU A 251 -0.10 -8.71 2.30
N LEU A 252 -1.13 -9.20 1.62
CA LEU A 252 -1.15 -10.51 0.96
C LEU A 252 -1.12 -10.40 -0.57
N THR A 253 -1.13 -9.18 -1.14
CA THR A 253 -1.25 -8.96 -2.59
C THR A 253 -0.09 -9.53 -3.41
N SER A 254 1.06 -9.77 -2.79
CA SER A 254 2.23 -10.39 -3.43
C SER A 254 2.14 -11.92 -3.56
N HIS A 255 1.18 -12.57 -2.88
CA HIS A 255 1.08 -14.02 -2.87
C HIS A 255 0.29 -14.54 -4.07
N LYS A 256 0.64 -15.74 -4.53
CA LYS A 256 -0.18 -16.49 -5.48
C LYS A 256 -1.52 -16.86 -4.82
N ARG A 257 -2.59 -16.82 -5.60
CA ARG A 257 -3.98 -16.94 -5.11
C ARG A 257 -4.61 -18.23 -5.59
N LEU A 258 -5.45 -18.79 -4.74
CA LEU A 258 -6.41 -19.84 -5.07
C LEU A 258 -7.74 -19.39 -4.47
N VAL A 259 -8.79 -19.42 -5.31
CA VAL A 259 -10.15 -19.00 -4.97
C VAL A 259 -11.06 -20.21 -5.07
#